data_AF-A0A0G0HZB4-F1
#
_entry.id   AF-A0A0G0HZB4-F1
#
_cell.length_a   1.000
_cell.length_b   1.000
_cell.length_c   1.000
_cell.angle_alpha   90.00
_cell.angle_beta   90.00
_cell.angle_gamma   90.00
#
_symmetry.space_group_name_H-M   'P 1'
#
loop_
_entity.id
_entity.type
_entity.pdbx_description
1 polymer ?
#
loop_
_entity_poly.entity_id
_entity_poly.type
_entity_poly.pdbx_seq_one_letter_code
_entity_poly.pdbx_strand_id
1 'polypeptide(L)'
;MVFLSLSLTSTLLIANSFEATKVRAATLTDASATLSNPRLSYRAQTTVGASGTSSITVNSAGSYPDLNTYHLFPNDNVCFLNEGITGCIGNVSYSVATISGVQTFSLSSPLTNNVDTNGYVTATESGNISIAFTLASTIPIGGDIVINVPVASTGNVNDGIPDSGADRTSDGFDFNRLEPTSVNVSSTGGTCINGWDTPVVASASGTITITKATSSCAGATVTIVIPNLVNPTPFTSGHTQGQADNYKIAIATRDAGDNVLDVTNVGVAPVEGVLVSATVDQTLSFTVAGVTADSGSFCGVTRTAGTTDSTATSIPWGTIAAANTFLNADQSLTISTNAGNGYSVKIEENDQMGMNGITCTGSTAGEADNCIKDTTCDSGSCSESTSGDWNTSTNNGFGYSLANVAGTDASFLFDESARAFSAKQISDQEASEVKQSVMANGGPVSAKQVYVCYRISISGIQPAGYYFNKVKYTATALF
;
A
#
# COMPACT_ATOMS: atom_id res chain seq x y z
N MET A 1 -1.92 47.61 -103.52
CA MET A 1 -0.83 47.15 -104.40
C MET A 1 0.50 47.56 -103.79
N VAL A 2 1.06 46.74 -102.90
CA VAL A 2 2.50 46.44 -102.75
C VAL A 2 2.55 45.09 -102.02
N PHE A 3 3.30 44.15 -102.59
CA PHE A 3 3.53 42.75 -102.20
C PHE A 3 4.65 42.60 -101.15
N LEU A 4 4.71 41.39 -100.54
CA LEU A 4 5.83 40.65 -99.89
C LEU A 4 5.56 40.36 -98.41
N SER A 5 5.83 39.18 -97.84
CA SER A 5 6.23 37.86 -98.37
C SER A 5 6.10 36.85 -97.23
N LEU A 6 5.64 35.65 -97.57
CA LEU A 6 5.58 34.47 -96.74
C LEU A 6 7.01 33.99 -96.37
N SER A 7 7.22 33.58 -95.11
CA SER A 7 8.37 32.75 -94.71
C SER A 7 7.93 31.85 -93.56
N LEU A 8 7.74 30.57 -93.90
CA LEU A 8 7.41 29.46 -93.02
C LEU A 8 8.72 28.73 -92.73
N THR A 9 9.18 28.72 -91.48
CA THR A 9 10.29 27.88 -91.03
C THR A 9 9.85 27.01 -89.86
N SER A 10 9.64 25.74 -90.15
CA SER A 10 9.57 24.65 -89.18
C SER A 10 10.95 24.43 -88.55
N THR A 11 11.04 24.48 -87.22
CA THR A 11 12.20 23.97 -86.49
C THR A 11 11.75 23.18 -85.26
N LEU A 12 11.78 21.86 -85.45
CA LEU A 12 12.20 20.78 -84.55
C LEU A 12 12.07 20.94 -83.01
N LEU A 13 11.35 19.97 -82.41
CA LEU A 13 11.33 19.64 -80.99
C LEU A 13 12.73 19.53 -80.37
N ILE A 14 12.93 20.20 -79.23
CA ILE A 14 13.59 19.61 -78.05
C ILE A 14 12.76 20.01 -76.83
N ALA A 15 11.99 19.07 -76.31
CA ALA A 15 11.41 19.16 -74.98
C ALA A 15 12.54 18.99 -73.97
N ASN A 16 13.07 20.10 -73.44
CA ASN A 16 13.85 20.09 -72.21
C ASN A 16 12.92 20.42 -71.06
N SER A 17 12.25 19.40 -70.55
CA SER A 17 11.65 19.40 -69.22
C SER A 17 12.77 19.49 -68.18
N PHE A 18 13.09 20.72 -67.75
CA PHE A 18 13.65 20.92 -66.42
C PHE A 18 12.49 21.28 -65.49
N GLU A 19 11.65 20.31 -65.18
CA GLU A 19 11.00 20.31 -63.88
C GLU A 19 12.07 19.87 -62.88
N ALA A 20 12.47 20.77 -61.99
CA ALA A 20 13.09 20.36 -60.76
C ALA A 20 12.13 19.39 -60.06
N THR A 21 12.48 18.11 -59.98
CA THR A 21 11.83 17.16 -59.09
C THR A 21 12.02 17.67 -57.67
N LYS A 22 11.10 18.52 -57.20
CA LYS A 22 10.80 18.59 -55.77
C LYS A 22 10.27 17.21 -55.41
N VAL A 23 11.16 16.37 -54.90
CA VAL A 23 10.79 15.12 -54.24
C VAL A 23 9.82 15.53 -53.13
N ARG A 24 8.54 15.21 -53.31
CA ARG A 24 7.56 15.33 -52.23
C ARG A 24 7.83 14.14 -51.33
N ALA A 25 8.20 14.40 -50.08
CA ALA A 25 8.30 13.34 -49.08
C ALA A 25 6.96 12.57 -49.04
N ALA A 26 7.01 11.24 -49.06
CA ALA A 26 5.83 10.43 -48.76
C ALA A 26 5.59 10.41 -47.24
N THR A 27 4.45 9.92 -46.78
CA THR A 27 4.13 9.89 -45.35
C THR A 27 4.21 8.45 -44.87
N LEU A 28 5.00 8.20 -43.83
CA LEU A 28 5.02 6.93 -43.12
C LEU A 28 3.59 6.54 -42.70
N THR A 29 3.20 5.28 -42.88
CA THR A 29 1.85 4.82 -42.51
C THR A 29 1.86 4.13 -41.15
N ASP A 30 0.69 4.05 -40.51
CA ASP A 30 0.50 3.38 -39.21
C ASP A 30 1.46 3.88 -38.10
N ALA A 31 1.90 5.13 -38.21
CA ALA A 31 2.85 5.71 -37.29
C ALA A 31 2.21 5.97 -35.92
N SER A 32 2.85 5.46 -34.87
CA SER A 32 2.39 5.59 -33.48
C SER A 32 3.57 5.72 -32.53
N ALA A 33 3.29 6.29 -31.36
CA ALA A 33 4.20 6.27 -30.22
C ALA A 33 3.41 5.97 -28.93
N THR A 34 4.01 5.22 -28.02
CA THR A 34 3.44 4.89 -26.71
C THR A 34 4.47 5.10 -25.62
N LEU A 35 4.00 5.54 -24.44
CA LEU A 35 4.80 5.64 -23.22
C LEU A 35 4.54 4.42 -22.33
N SER A 36 5.60 3.78 -21.83
CA SER A 36 5.43 2.71 -20.83
C SER A 36 5.05 3.25 -19.44
N ASN A 37 5.43 4.49 -19.16
CA ASN A 37 5.01 5.26 -17.99
C ASN A 37 4.59 6.64 -18.50
N PRO A 38 3.28 6.97 -18.53
CA PRO A 38 2.81 8.27 -18.97
C PRO A 38 2.79 9.31 -17.84
N ARG A 39 3.26 9.00 -16.63
CA ARG A 39 3.21 9.92 -15.50
C ARG A 39 4.17 11.09 -15.71
N LEU A 40 3.68 12.33 -15.58
CA LEU A 40 4.56 13.51 -15.53
C LEU A 40 5.52 13.42 -14.34
N SER A 41 6.75 13.89 -14.51
CA SER A 41 7.67 14.04 -13.38
C SER A 41 7.21 15.18 -12.47
N TYR A 42 7.50 15.08 -11.17
CA TYR A 42 7.20 16.12 -10.20
C TYR A 42 8.36 17.11 -10.09
N ARG A 43 8.06 18.42 -10.06
CA ARG A 43 9.04 19.46 -9.72
C ARG A 43 8.40 20.70 -9.13
N ALA A 44 8.59 20.89 -7.82
CA ALA A 44 8.11 22.07 -7.10
C ALA A 44 9.25 22.82 -6.43
N GLN A 45 9.09 24.13 -6.24
CA GLN A 45 10.02 24.91 -5.43
C GLN A 45 9.79 24.61 -3.94
N THR A 46 10.85 24.39 -3.16
CA THR A 46 10.76 24.18 -1.70
C THR A 46 10.83 25.49 -0.93
N THR A 47 10.01 25.66 0.11
CA THR A 47 10.04 26.87 0.96
C THR A 47 10.61 26.63 2.36
N VAL A 48 10.63 25.37 2.82
CA VAL A 48 11.15 24.98 4.14
C VAL A 48 11.77 23.58 4.06
N GLY A 49 12.92 23.39 4.70
CA GLY A 49 13.49 22.07 5.01
C GLY A 49 14.83 22.21 5.72
N ALA A 50 14.84 21.96 7.03
CA ALA A 50 16.06 21.96 7.82
C ALA A 50 16.54 20.52 8.04
N SER A 51 17.84 20.34 8.20
CA SER A 51 18.38 19.06 8.65
C SER A 51 17.69 18.62 9.95
N GLY A 52 17.32 17.35 10.04
CA GLY A 52 16.56 16.78 11.15
C GLY A 52 15.04 16.88 11.04
N THR A 53 14.48 17.58 10.03
CA THR A 53 13.03 17.61 9.79
C THR A 53 12.62 16.63 8.70
N SER A 54 11.43 16.04 8.81
CA SER A 54 10.83 15.21 7.76
C SER A 54 9.66 15.90 7.03
N SER A 55 9.15 17.01 7.54
CA SER A 55 8.06 17.76 6.90
C SER A 55 8.62 18.77 5.91
N ILE A 56 8.08 18.75 4.69
CA ILE A 56 8.48 19.62 3.59
C ILE A 56 7.28 20.45 3.18
N THR A 57 7.52 21.72 2.84
CA THR A 57 6.51 22.61 2.27
C THR A 57 6.99 23.10 0.91
N VAL A 58 6.09 23.06 -0.07
CA VAL A 58 6.35 23.55 -1.43
C VAL A 58 5.63 24.87 -1.68
N ASN A 59 6.20 25.69 -2.56
CA ASN A 59 5.65 26.99 -2.91
C ASN A 59 4.33 26.84 -3.68
N SER A 60 3.36 27.71 -3.37
CA SER A 60 2.02 27.73 -3.98
C SER A 60 1.85 28.81 -5.04
N ALA A 61 2.87 29.65 -5.25
CA ALA A 61 2.82 30.77 -6.18
C ALA A 61 4.09 30.85 -7.00
N GLY A 62 3.98 31.44 -8.20
CA GLY A 62 5.08 31.58 -9.15
C GLY A 62 4.84 30.80 -10.44
N SER A 63 5.87 30.74 -11.28
CA SER A 63 5.86 29.98 -12.54
C SER A 63 6.75 28.75 -12.37
N TYR A 64 6.26 27.78 -11.62
CA TYR A 64 6.91 26.48 -11.38
C TYR A 64 6.06 25.37 -11.99
N PRO A 65 6.67 24.22 -12.37
CA PRO A 65 5.89 23.11 -12.93
C PRO A 65 4.81 22.64 -11.97
N ASP A 66 5.18 22.48 -10.69
CA ASP A 66 4.25 22.12 -9.64
C ASP A 66 4.13 23.21 -8.58
N LEU A 67 2.87 23.52 -8.27
CA LEU A 67 2.47 24.47 -7.23
C LEU A 67 1.78 23.79 -6.05
N ASN A 68 1.70 22.46 -6.03
CA ASN A 68 1.07 21.66 -4.98
C ASN A 68 1.62 20.23 -4.97
N THR A 69 1.07 19.36 -4.13
CA THR A 69 1.48 17.95 -3.95
C THR A 69 0.57 16.96 -4.68
N TYR A 70 -0.37 17.40 -5.51
CA TYR A 70 -1.48 16.55 -5.99
C TYR A 70 -1.05 15.36 -6.84
N HIS A 71 0.09 15.42 -7.51
CA HIS A 71 0.64 14.28 -8.25
C HIS A 71 1.97 13.80 -7.70
N LEU A 72 2.24 14.08 -6.42
CA LEU A 72 3.28 13.43 -5.64
C LEU A 72 2.61 12.36 -4.75
N PHE A 73 3.17 11.15 -4.71
CA PHE A 73 2.58 9.99 -4.03
C PHE A 73 3.49 9.44 -2.94
N PRO A 74 2.92 8.78 -1.91
CA PRO A 74 3.70 7.96 -0.99
C PRO A 74 4.58 6.97 -1.75
N ASN A 75 5.82 6.81 -1.28
CA ASN A 75 6.92 6.05 -1.86
C ASN A 75 7.58 6.61 -3.12
N ASP A 76 7.13 7.75 -3.64
CA ASP A 76 7.92 8.45 -4.67
C ASP A 76 9.30 8.79 -4.11
N ASN A 77 10.33 8.58 -4.92
CA ASN A 77 11.69 8.92 -4.57
C ASN A 77 11.96 10.38 -4.96
N VAL A 78 12.11 11.24 -3.95
CA VAL A 78 12.35 12.66 -4.15
C VAL A 78 13.83 13.03 -3.96
N CYS A 79 14.28 13.95 -4.80
CA CYS A 79 15.60 14.55 -4.80
C CYS A 79 15.47 16.06 -4.59
N PHE A 80 16.19 16.60 -3.61
CA PHE A 80 16.23 18.05 -3.36
C PHE A 80 17.40 18.66 -4.11
N LEU A 81 17.17 19.75 -4.82
CA LEU A 81 18.11 20.43 -5.69
C LEU A 81 18.33 21.86 -5.21
N ASN A 82 19.54 22.39 -5.36
CA ASN A 82 19.78 23.83 -5.21
C ASN A 82 19.14 24.60 -6.38
N GLU A 83 19.05 25.93 -6.28
CA GLU A 83 18.51 26.79 -7.35
C GLU A 83 19.17 26.53 -8.73
N GLY A 84 20.46 26.18 -8.75
CA GLY A 84 21.21 25.87 -9.97
C GLY A 84 21.01 24.48 -10.57
N ILE A 85 20.18 23.61 -9.97
CA ILE A 85 19.79 22.29 -10.51
C ILE A 85 21.02 21.40 -10.82
N THR A 86 21.93 21.24 -9.85
CA THR A 86 23.19 20.50 -10.03
C THR A 86 23.19 19.15 -9.32
N GLY A 87 22.10 18.39 -9.42
CA GLY A 87 21.92 17.10 -8.73
C GLY A 87 21.47 17.23 -7.27
N CYS A 88 21.22 16.07 -6.64
CA CYS A 88 20.66 16.01 -5.30
C CYS A 88 21.61 16.59 -4.24
N ILE A 89 21.08 17.44 -3.36
CA ILE A 89 21.80 17.95 -2.20
C ILE A 89 22.31 16.78 -1.36
N GLY A 90 23.62 16.72 -1.18
CA GLY A 90 24.29 15.63 -0.45
C GLY A 90 24.30 14.27 -1.16
N ASN A 91 23.89 14.20 -2.44
CA ASN A 91 23.68 12.94 -3.18
C ASN A 91 22.72 11.98 -2.46
N VAL A 92 21.70 12.54 -1.79
CA VAL A 92 20.68 11.76 -1.06
C VAL A 92 19.32 11.96 -1.72
N SER A 93 18.58 10.85 -1.85
CA SER A 93 17.15 10.85 -2.16
C SER A 93 16.36 10.33 -0.97
N TYR A 94 15.09 10.69 -0.90
CA TYR A 94 14.20 10.35 0.19
C TYR A 94 12.90 9.78 -0.37
N SER A 95 12.24 8.88 0.34
CA SER A 95 10.90 8.45 -0.03
C SER A 95 9.86 9.34 0.63
N VAL A 96 8.84 9.73 -0.12
CA VAL A 96 7.65 10.38 0.42
C VAL A 96 6.93 9.39 1.34
N ALA A 97 6.68 9.76 2.60
CA ALA A 97 5.93 8.94 3.53
C ALA A 97 4.42 9.21 3.43
N THR A 98 4.02 10.48 3.55
CA THR A 98 2.60 10.87 3.51
C THR A 98 2.42 12.21 2.82
N ILE A 99 1.29 12.37 2.13
CA ILE A 99 0.81 13.67 1.66
C ILE A 99 -0.14 14.21 2.72
N SER A 100 0.30 15.22 3.46
CA SER A 100 -0.42 15.74 4.64
C SER A 100 -1.30 16.96 4.31
N GLY A 101 -1.15 17.53 3.11
CA GLY A 101 -1.95 18.65 2.64
C GLY A 101 -1.56 19.07 1.23
N VAL A 102 -2.22 20.12 0.72
CA VAL A 102 -2.05 20.63 -0.65
C VAL A 102 -0.60 21.06 -0.94
N GLN A 103 0.11 21.61 0.05
CA GLN A 103 1.50 22.08 -0.09
C GLN A 103 2.50 21.29 0.75
N THR A 104 2.04 20.29 1.51
CA THR A 104 2.84 19.67 2.55
C THR A 104 2.86 18.17 2.41
N PHE A 105 4.05 17.60 2.53
CA PHE A 105 4.26 16.16 2.59
C PHE A 105 5.36 15.87 3.62
N SER A 106 5.45 14.61 4.02
CA SER A 106 6.52 14.13 4.89
C SER A 106 7.39 13.09 4.20
N LEU A 107 8.62 12.98 4.68
CA LEU A 107 9.61 11.99 4.27
C LEU A 107 9.63 10.80 5.22
N SER A 108 9.99 9.62 4.70
CA SER A 108 10.18 8.39 5.50
C SER A 108 11.37 8.48 6.46
N SER A 109 12.32 9.36 6.17
CA SER A 109 13.47 9.68 7.02
C SER A 109 13.68 11.20 7.10
N PRO A 110 14.21 11.73 8.21
CA PRO A 110 14.53 13.14 8.31
C PRO A 110 15.59 13.56 7.29
N LEU A 111 15.51 14.82 6.83
CA LEU A 111 16.53 15.43 6.01
C LEU A 111 17.89 15.35 6.71
N THR A 112 18.92 14.98 5.96
CA THR A 112 20.31 15.00 6.45
C THR A 112 20.98 16.36 6.25
N ASN A 113 20.51 17.12 5.27
CA ASN A 113 21.04 18.44 4.89
C ASN A 113 19.90 19.46 4.86
N ASN A 114 20.23 20.74 5.02
CA ASN A 114 19.26 21.81 4.77
C ASN A 114 18.92 21.84 3.27
N VAL A 115 17.66 22.10 2.94
CA VAL A 115 17.23 22.40 1.57
C VAL A 115 17.26 23.92 1.36
N ASP A 116 17.58 24.33 0.14
CA ASP A 116 17.56 25.73 -0.25
C ASP A 116 16.11 26.23 -0.35
N THR A 117 15.81 27.39 0.24
CA THR A 117 14.47 28.02 0.16
C THR A 117 14.11 28.50 -1.24
N ASN A 118 15.08 28.55 -2.16
CA ASN A 118 14.85 28.77 -3.58
C ASN A 118 15.13 27.52 -4.43
N GLY A 119 15.47 26.41 -3.77
CA GLY A 119 15.72 25.12 -4.39
C GLY A 119 14.44 24.42 -4.83
N TYR A 120 14.62 23.21 -5.38
CA TYR A 120 13.54 22.40 -5.90
C TYR A 120 13.49 21.04 -5.20
N VAL A 121 12.30 20.48 -5.12
CA VAL A 121 12.10 19.05 -4.92
C VAL A 121 11.66 18.46 -6.24
N THR A 122 12.24 17.33 -6.62
CA THR A 122 11.90 16.60 -7.84
C THR A 122 11.58 15.15 -7.53
N ALA A 123 10.59 14.58 -8.20
CA ALA A 123 10.40 13.13 -8.29
C ALA A 123 10.45 12.76 -9.77
N THR A 124 11.49 12.03 -10.16
CA THR A 124 11.74 11.66 -11.56
C THR A 124 10.84 10.48 -11.94
N GLU A 125 10.01 10.68 -12.95
CA GLU A 125 9.23 9.62 -13.59
C GLU A 125 9.88 9.27 -14.93
N SER A 126 10.27 8.02 -15.11
CA SER A 126 10.91 7.57 -16.34
C SER A 126 10.14 6.46 -17.01
N GLY A 127 10.28 6.37 -18.32
CA GLY A 127 9.62 5.36 -19.15
C GLY A 127 10.31 5.16 -20.49
N ASN A 128 9.82 4.16 -21.21
CA ASN A 128 10.24 3.90 -22.58
C ASN A 128 9.27 4.59 -23.54
N ILE A 129 9.82 5.20 -24.59
CA ILE A 129 9.05 5.58 -25.77
C ILE A 129 9.19 4.45 -26.80
N SER A 130 8.08 3.81 -27.14
CA SER A 130 8.01 2.83 -28.23
C SER A 130 7.37 3.48 -29.44
N ILE A 131 8.10 3.57 -30.54
CA ILE A 131 7.68 4.14 -31.83
C ILE A 131 7.51 2.99 -32.81
N ALA A 132 6.39 2.97 -33.54
CA ALA A 132 6.16 2.01 -34.62
C ALA A 132 5.62 2.73 -35.85
N PHE A 133 6.09 2.36 -37.04
CA PHE A 133 5.59 2.86 -38.32
C PHE A 133 5.92 1.91 -39.46
N THR A 134 5.21 2.03 -40.58
CA THR A 134 5.49 1.28 -41.82
C THR A 134 6.13 2.20 -42.86
N LEU A 135 7.21 1.71 -43.46
CA LEU A 135 7.95 2.44 -44.49
C LEU A 135 7.14 2.60 -45.76
N ALA A 136 6.95 3.86 -46.19
CA ALA A 136 6.32 4.19 -47.46
C ALA A 136 7.36 4.23 -48.60
N SER A 137 8.55 4.76 -48.33
CA SER A 137 9.67 4.79 -49.26
C SER A 137 10.76 3.78 -48.87
N THR A 138 11.60 3.38 -49.83
CA THR A 138 12.77 2.55 -49.57
C THR A 138 13.89 3.39 -48.96
N ILE A 139 14.38 3.01 -47.77
CA ILE A 139 15.61 3.55 -47.21
C ILE A 139 16.79 2.81 -47.87
N PRO A 140 17.65 3.49 -48.64
CA PRO A 140 18.82 2.86 -49.26
C PRO A 140 19.91 2.56 -48.23
N ILE A 141 20.93 1.79 -48.64
CA ILE A 141 22.16 1.64 -47.84
C ILE A 141 22.79 3.01 -47.64
N GLY A 142 23.16 3.33 -46.40
CA GLY A 142 23.69 4.63 -45.99
C GLY A 142 22.63 5.68 -45.72
N GLY A 143 21.34 5.41 -46.01
CA GLY A 143 20.23 6.23 -45.53
C GLY A 143 19.90 5.96 -44.06
N ASP A 144 19.02 6.76 -43.47
CA ASP A 144 18.74 6.67 -42.04
C ASP A 144 17.28 6.96 -41.65
N ILE A 145 16.98 6.65 -40.39
CA ILE A 145 15.80 7.13 -39.67
C ILE A 145 16.28 8.20 -38.68
N VAL A 146 15.65 9.37 -38.70
CA VAL A 146 15.87 10.45 -37.74
C VAL A 146 14.62 10.61 -36.89
N ILE A 147 14.79 10.48 -35.58
CA ILE A 147 13.76 10.75 -34.58
C ILE A 147 14.13 12.04 -33.86
N ASN A 148 13.17 12.94 -33.72
CA ASN A 148 13.31 14.13 -32.89
C ASN A 148 12.32 14.05 -31.71
N VAL A 149 12.87 13.75 -30.53
CA VAL A 149 12.15 13.78 -29.26
C VAL A 149 12.19 15.21 -28.73
N PRO A 150 11.06 15.80 -28.29
CA PRO A 150 11.07 17.11 -27.66
C PRO A 150 11.94 17.12 -26.40
N VAL A 151 12.82 18.11 -26.29
CA VAL A 151 13.68 18.37 -25.14
C VAL A 151 13.51 19.83 -24.74
N ALA A 152 13.82 20.17 -23.48
CA ALA A 152 13.74 21.55 -23.06
C ALA A 152 14.75 22.46 -23.79
N SER A 153 14.37 23.72 -23.96
CA SER A 153 15.18 24.73 -24.64
C SER A 153 16.35 25.28 -23.79
N THR A 154 16.33 24.98 -22.49
CA THR A 154 17.30 25.41 -21.48
C THR A 154 17.53 24.30 -20.48
N GLY A 155 18.71 24.26 -19.86
CA GLY A 155 19.07 23.21 -18.90
C GLY A 155 19.88 22.10 -19.55
N ASN A 156 20.19 21.07 -18.78
CA ASN A 156 20.92 19.91 -19.25
C ASN A 156 19.93 18.77 -19.48
N VAL A 157 19.56 18.57 -20.74
CA VAL A 157 18.56 17.58 -21.18
C VAL A 157 19.06 16.13 -21.15
N ASN A 158 20.10 15.85 -20.36
CA ASN A 158 20.73 14.54 -20.25
C ASN A 158 21.40 14.31 -18.89
N ASP A 159 20.77 14.71 -17.79
CA ASP A 159 21.32 14.54 -16.44
C ASP A 159 20.48 13.67 -15.50
N GLY A 160 19.27 13.29 -15.91
CA GLY A 160 18.33 12.49 -15.13
C GLY A 160 17.42 13.31 -14.22
N ILE A 161 17.46 14.65 -14.33
CA ILE A 161 16.58 15.57 -13.62
C ILE A 161 15.45 15.97 -14.58
N PRO A 162 14.19 16.05 -14.10
CA PRO A 162 13.10 16.50 -14.93
C PRO A 162 13.28 17.95 -15.41
N ASP A 163 13.29 18.09 -16.73
CA ASP A 163 13.29 19.36 -17.42
C ASP A 163 11.92 20.06 -17.31
N SER A 164 11.93 21.38 -17.50
CA SER A 164 10.75 22.22 -17.40
C SER A 164 10.77 23.36 -18.41
N GLY A 165 9.61 23.71 -18.95
CA GLY A 165 9.41 24.87 -19.81
C GLY A 165 7.99 25.43 -19.71
N ALA A 166 7.71 26.51 -20.44
CA ALA A 166 6.40 27.16 -20.43
C ALA A 166 5.39 26.53 -21.40
N ASP A 167 5.89 25.75 -22.36
CA ASP A 167 5.08 25.10 -23.38
C ASP A 167 5.86 23.95 -24.06
N ARG A 168 5.18 23.27 -24.99
CA ARG A 168 5.70 22.15 -25.80
C ARG A 168 6.96 22.42 -26.62
N THR A 169 7.39 23.68 -26.76
CA THR A 169 8.59 24.07 -27.53
C THR A 169 9.78 24.39 -26.65
N SER A 170 9.52 24.67 -25.37
CA SER A 170 10.52 25.04 -24.38
C SER A 170 10.72 23.99 -23.30
N ASP A 171 9.81 23.01 -23.24
CA ASP A 171 9.79 21.87 -22.33
C ASP A 171 9.95 20.53 -23.06
N GLY A 172 10.32 19.45 -22.37
CA GLY A 172 10.45 18.14 -22.99
C GLY A 172 11.06 17.05 -22.10
N PHE A 173 11.39 15.94 -22.74
CA PHE A 173 12.00 14.79 -22.08
C PHE A 173 13.49 15.04 -21.81
N ASP A 174 13.99 14.51 -20.70
CA ASP A 174 15.43 14.42 -20.42
C ASP A 174 15.93 13.02 -20.83
N PHE A 175 17.08 12.98 -21.51
CA PHE A 175 17.65 11.76 -22.08
C PHE A 175 18.29 10.85 -21.04
N ASN A 176 18.40 11.25 -19.78
CA ASN A 176 18.78 10.42 -18.66
C ASN A 176 20.08 9.62 -18.85
N ARG A 177 21.07 10.25 -19.49
CA ARG A 177 22.34 9.63 -19.87
C ARG A 177 22.13 8.41 -20.78
N LEU A 178 21.16 8.48 -21.70
CA LEU A 178 20.84 7.41 -22.63
C LEU A 178 22.06 7.06 -23.49
N GLU A 179 22.53 5.82 -23.30
CA GLU A 179 23.60 5.27 -24.12
C GLU A 179 23.05 4.82 -25.49
N PRO A 180 23.75 5.11 -26.60
CA PRO A 180 23.22 4.81 -27.92
C PRO A 180 22.96 3.32 -28.17
N THR A 181 23.69 2.42 -27.51
CA THR A 181 23.49 0.96 -27.57
C THR A 181 22.22 0.47 -26.87
N SER A 182 21.58 1.32 -26.07
CA SER A 182 20.34 0.98 -25.36
C SER A 182 19.09 1.24 -26.21
N VAL A 183 19.20 2.03 -27.28
CA VAL A 183 18.11 2.24 -28.24
C VAL A 183 17.96 0.99 -29.10
N ASN A 184 16.81 0.35 -29.01
CA ASN A 184 16.53 -0.88 -29.75
C ASN A 184 15.77 -0.56 -31.02
N VAL A 185 16.24 -1.10 -32.15
CA VAL A 185 15.56 -1.00 -33.45
C VAL A 185 15.32 -2.40 -34.00
N SER A 186 14.12 -2.63 -34.49
CA SER A 186 13.73 -3.87 -35.13
C SER A 186 12.82 -3.59 -36.32
N SER A 187 12.79 -4.51 -37.28
CA SER A 187 11.91 -4.41 -38.44
C SER A 187 11.29 -5.77 -38.73
N THR A 188 10.01 -5.79 -39.10
CA THR A 188 9.27 -7.01 -39.48
C THR A 188 8.55 -6.78 -40.81
N GLY A 189 8.52 -7.82 -41.66
CA GLY A 189 7.97 -7.73 -43.01
C GLY A 189 8.88 -6.95 -43.98
N GLY A 190 8.39 -6.76 -45.21
CA GLY A 190 9.13 -6.04 -46.26
C GLY A 190 10.47 -6.68 -46.63
N THR A 191 11.40 -5.86 -47.14
CA THR A 191 12.76 -6.30 -47.52
C THR A 191 13.81 -6.02 -46.43
N CYS A 192 13.39 -5.54 -45.27
CA CYS A 192 14.30 -5.08 -44.21
C CYS A 192 14.87 -6.26 -43.44
N ILE A 193 16.10 -6.65 -43.76
CA ILE A 193 16.83 -7.74 -43.09
C ILE A 193 18.00 -7.15 -42.30
N ASN A 194 17.89 -7.13 -40.96
CA ASN A 194 18.93 -6.71 -40.00
C ASN A 194 19.74 -5.48 -40.47
N GLY A 195 20.91 -5.21 -39.87
CA GLY A 195 21.85 -4.22 -40.41
C GLY A 195 21.44 -2.77 -40.26
N TRP A 196 20.80 -2.46 -39.14
CA TRP A 196 20.82 -1.13 -38.56
C TRP A 196 22.14 -0.97 -37.80
N ASP A 197 22.80 0.17 -37.94
CA ASP A 197 23.94 0.51 -37.10
C ASP A 197 23.50 0.84 -35.68
N THR A 198 24.47 0.89 -34.76
CA THR A 198 24.25 1.47 -33.44
C THR A 198 23.70 2.89 -33.62
N PRO A 199 22.55 3.22 -33.01
CA PRO A 199 22.01 4.56 -33.05
C PRO A 199 23.03 5.62 -32.61
N VAL A 200 22.85 6.85 -33.07
CA VAL A 200 23.59 8.02 -32.59
C VAL A 200 22.61 8.89 -31.82
N VAL A 201 22.94 9.22 -30.57
CA VAL A 201 22.10 10.02 -29.68
C VAL A 201 22.72 11.40 -29.50
N ALA A 202 22.06 12.42 -30.03
CA ALA A 202 22.39 13.83 -29.84
C ALA A 202 21.35 14.46 -28.90
N SER A 203 21.48 14.19 -27.61
CA SER A 203 20.50 14.59 -26.57
C SER A 203 20.24 16.09 -26.54
N ALA A 204 21.28 16.93 -26.71
CA ALA A 204 21.15 18.39 -26.72
C ALA A 204 20.18 18.94 -27.79
N SER A 205 19.95 18.20 -28.88
CA SER A 205 18.96 18.54 -29.91
C SER A 205 17.75 17.60 -29.90
N GLY A 206 17.68 16.66 -28.97
CA GLY A 206 16.65 15.62 -28.92
C GLY A 206 16.68 14.64 -30.09
N THR A 207 17.80 14.57 -30.83
CA THR A 207 17.87 13.84 -32.10
C THR A 207 18.48 12.45 -31.92
N ILE A 208 17.83 11.43 -32.45
CA ILE A 208 18.35 10.07 -32.56
C ILE A 208 18.39 9.68 -34.03
N THR A 209 19.57 9.30 -34.52
CA THR A 209 19.78 8.86 -35.90
C THR A 209 20.13 7.38 -35.95
N ILE A 210 19.43 6.63 -36.80
CA ILE A 210 19.61 5.18 -36.96
C ILE A 210 19.91 4.89 -38.43
N THR A 211 21.19 4.65 -38.73
CA THR A 211 21.66 4.42 -40.10
C THR A 211 21.41 2.99 -40.55
N LYS A 212 21.01 2.82 -41.81
CA LYS A 212 20.90 1.52 -42.47
C LYS A 212 22.21 1.15 -43.15
N ALA A 213 22.93 0.17 -42.61
CA ALA A 213 24.33 -0.07 -42.99
C ALA A 213 24.56 -1.10 -44.11
N THR A 214 23.78 -2.18 -44.17
CA THR A 214 24.16 -3.37 -44.98
C THR A 214 23.20 -3.74 -46.09
N SER A 215 21.97 -3.22 -46.10
CA SER A 215 20.94 -3.55 -47.09
C SER A 215 19.92 -2.41 -47.19
N SER A 216 19.25 -2.27 -48.33
CA SER A 216 18.11 -1.36 -48.43
C SER A 216 16.88 -1.93 -47.71
N CYS A 217 16.00 -1.06 -47.26
CA CYS A 217 14.87 -1.40 -46.40
C CYS A 217 13.60 -0.76 -46.97
N ALA A 218 12.64 -1.59 -47.42
CA ALA A 218 11.40 -1.14 -48.05
C ALA A 218 10.19 -1.91 -47.49
N GLY A 219 9.07 -1.19 -47.31
CA GLY A 219 7.76 -1.78 -46.98
C GLY A 219 7.68 -2.56 -45.67
N ALA A 220 8.65 -2.42 -44.78
CA ALA A 220 8.63 -3.07 -43.47
C ALA A 220 7.99 -2.18 -42.41
N THR A 221 7.46 -2.80 -41.37
CA THR A 221 7.12 -2.13 -40.12
C THR A 221 8.38 -2.07 -39.26
N VAL A 222 8.79 -0.86 -38.90
CA VAL A 222 9.93 -0.58 -38.02
C VAL A 222 9.39 -0.26 -36.63
N THR A 223 10.01 -0.85 -35.61
CA THR A 223 9.76 -0.56 -34.19
C THR A 223 11.05 -0.10 -33.54
N ILE A 224 10.99 1.05 -32.86
CA ILE A 224 12.11 1.66 -32.14
C ILE A 224 11.69 1.85 -30.69
N VAL A 225 12.51 1.37 -29.76
CA VAL A 225 12.29 1.56 -28.31
C VAL A 225 13.44 2.41 -27.78
N ILE A 226 13.10 3.60 -27.29
CA ILE A 226 14.00 4.52 -26.61
C ILE A 226 13.76 4.34 -25.11
N PRO A 227 14.66 3.68 -24.37
CA PRO A 227 14.40 3.34 -22.98
C PRO A 227 14.70 4.50 -22.03
N ASN A 228 14.07 4.45 -20.86
CA ASN A 228 14.46 5.20 -19.66
C ASN A 228 14.60 6.73 -19.83
N LEU A 229 13.81 7.34 -20.72
CA LEU A 229 13.72 8.79 -20.77
C LEU A 229 12.99 9.30 -19.52
N VAL A 230 13.44 10.42 -18.98
CA VAL A 230 12.70 11.14 -17.93
C VAL A 230 11.56 11.89 -18.59
N ASN A 231 10.35 11.65 -18.11
CA ASN A 231 9.17 12.36 -18.54
C ASN A 231 9.26 13.84 -18.13
N PRO A 232 8.74 14.76 -18.95
CA PRO A 232 8.70 16.18 -18.63
C PRO A 232 7.94 16.44 -17.32
N THR A 233 8.16 17.63 -16.78
CA THR A 233 7.30 18.20 -15.73
C THR A 233 6.07 18.87 -16.36
N PRO A 234 5.01 19.19 -15.60
CA PRO A 234 3.91 19.98 -16.16
C PRO A 234 4.39 21.33 -16.71
N PHE A 235 3.77 21.85 -17.77
CA PHE A 235 4.13 23.17 -18.27
C PHE A 235 3.98 24.23 -17.16
N THR A 236 5.01 25.06 -17.00
CA THR A 236 5.03 26.14 -15.98
C THR A 236 3.96 27.22 -16.20
N SER A 237 3.30 27.23 -17.36
CA SER A 237 2.22 28.13 -17.72
C SER A 237 1.15 27.39 -18.52
N GLY A 238 -0.12 27.60 -18.18
CA GLY A 238 -1.26 27.10 -18.96
C GLY A 238 -1.58 25.61 -18.80
N HIS A 239 -0.78 24.86 -18.04
CA HIS A 239 -1.12 23.50 -17.64
C HIS A 239 -2.33 23.50 -16.68
N THR A 240 -3.21 22.50 -16.81
CA THR A 240 -4.33 22.26 -15.90
C THR A 240 -4.25 20.83 -15.42
N GLN A 241 -4.05 20.64 -14.12
CA GLN A 241 -3.90 19.30 -13.53
C GLN A 241 -5.05 18.37 -13.90
N GLY A 242 -4.71 17.15 -14.27
CA GLY A 242 -5.63 16.15 -14.83
C GLY A 242 -5.84 16.29 -16.34
N GLN A 243 -5.18 17.25 -17.01
CA GLN A 243 -5.11 17.34 -18.46
C GLN A 243 -3.70 17.01 -18.94
N ALA A 244 -3.61 16.12 -19.93
CA ALA A 244 -2.33 15.70 -20.46
C ALA A 244 -1.64 16.82 -21.26
N ASP A 245 -0.33 16.94 -21.07
CA ASP A 245 0.52 17.81 -21.88
C ASP A 245 0.92 17.07 -23.16
N ASN A 246 0.69 17.70 -24.32
CA ASN A 246 0.83 17.02 -25.61
C ASN A 246 2.16 17.36 -26.30
N TYR A 247 2.95 16.33 -26.56
CA TYR A 247 4.24 16.43 -27.26
C TYR A 247 4.17 15.75 -28.63
N LYS A 248 4.97 16.24 -29.58
CA LYS A 248 5.08 15.67 -30.93
C LYS A 248 6.49 15.15 -31.16
N ILE A 249 6.60 13.88 -31.47
CA ILE A 249 7.85 13.25 -31.87
C ILE A 249 7.87 13.22 -33.38
N ALA A 250 8.86 13.88 -33.98
CA ALA A 250 9.03 13.88 -35.42
C ALA A 250 9.82 12.65 -35.84
N ILE A 251 9.40 12.02 -36.93
CA ILE A 251 10.08 10.88 -37.53
C ILE A 251 10.30 11.23 -39.00
N ALA A 252 11.54 11.15 -39.45
CA ALA A 252 11.91 11.27 -40.84
C ALA A 252 12.75 10.08 -41.29
N THR A 253 12.63 9.69 -42.54
CA THR A 253 13.55 8.77 -43.21
C THR A 253 14.33 9.55 -44.26
N ARG A 254 15.61 9.25 -44.45
CA ARG A 254 16.48 9.93 -45.41
C ARG A 254 17.26 8.96 -46.28
N ASP A 255 17.64 9.42 -47.47
CA ASP A 255 18.63 8.73 -48.28
C ASP A 255 20.07 8.99 -47.79
N ALA A 256 21.05 8.37 -48.45
CA ALA A 256 22.46 8.53 -48.10
C ALA A 256 23.04 9.94 -48.36
N GLY A 257 22.27 10.82 -49.01
CA GLY A 257 22.61 12.22 -49.24
C GLY A 257 21.83 13.18 -48.33
N ASP A 258 21.25 12.68 -47.23
CA ASP A 258 20.42 13.41 -46.27
C ASP A 258 19.11 13.99 -46.86
N ASN A 259 18.66 13.56 -48.05
CA ASN A 259 17.38 14.00 -48.58
C ASN A 259 16.24 13.26 -47.88
N VAL A 260 15.24 14.01 -47.40
CA VAL A 260 14.06 13.44 -46.74
C VAL A 260 13.23 12.63 -47.74
N LEU A 261 13.02 11.36 -47.41
CA LEU A 261 12.20 10.41 -48.16
C LEU A 261 10.76 10.40 -47.62
N ASP A 262 10.62 10.20 -46.31
CA ASP A 262 9.33 10.24 -45.62
C ASP A 262 9.41 11.11 -44.35
N VAL A 263 8.28 11.70 -43.95
CA VAL A 263 8.19 12.44 -42.68
C VAL A 263 6.80 12.31 -42.06
N THR A 264 6.73 12.19 -40.73
CA THR A 264 5.48 12.22 -39.95
C THR A 264 5.72 12.71 -38.52
N ASN A 265 4.65 13.04 -37.80
CA ASN A 265 4.68 13.36 -36.37
C ASN A 265 3.72 12.44 -35.61
N VAL A 266 4.20 11.83 -34.54
CA VAL A 266 3.38 11.03 -33.62
C VAL A 266 3.23 11.76 -32.29
N GLY A 267 2.08 11.60 -31.64
CA GLY A 267 1.77 12.27 -30.38
C GLY A 267 2.04 11.37 -29.17
N VAL A 268 2.62 11.93 -28.11
CA VAL A 268 2.62 11.36 -26.76
C VAL A 268 2.07 12.40 -25.80
N ALA A 269 1.35 11.96 -24.77
CA ALA A 269 0.69 12.87 -23.85
C ALA A 269 0.83 12.38 -22.40
N PRO A 270 1.93 12.73 -21.71
CA PRO A 270 2.06 12.51 -20.29
C PRO A 270 0.97 13.26 -19.49
N VAL A 271 0.55 12.69 -18.36
CA VAL A 271 -0.48 13.24 -17.47
C VAL A 271 -0.18 12.84 -16.03
N GLU A 272 -0.71 13.56 -15.05
CA GLU A 272 -0.60 13.20 -13.64
C GLU A 272 -1.14 11.78 -13.38
N GLY A 273 -0.52 11.08 -12.43
CA GLY A 273 -1.06 9.83 -11.91
C GLY A 273 -2.32 10.05 -11.06
N VAL A 274 -2.99 8.96 -10.70
CA VAL A 274 -4.11 8.98 -9.74
C VAL A 274 -3.71 8.24 -8.47
N LEU A 275 -3.66 8.96 -7.35
CA LEU A 275 -3.47 8.33 -6.03
C LEU A 275 -4.77 7.67 -5.58
N VAL A 276 -4.75 6.35 -5.42
CA VAL A 276 -5.85 5.58 -4.80
C VAL A 276 -5.36 5.04 -3.47
N SER A 277 -5.99 5.46 -2.37
CA SER A 277 -5.59 5.09 -1.01
C SER A 277 -6.77 4.85 -0.08
N ALA A 278 -6.52 4.10 1.00
CA ALA A 278 -7.47 3.86 2.07
C ALA A 278 -6.73 3.72 3.41
N THR A 279 -7.42 4.00 4.51
CA THR A 279 -6.95 3.78 5.88
C THR A 279 -7.86 2.78 6.56
N VAL A 280 -7.28 1.81 7.28
CA VAL A 280 -8.01 0.81 8.06
C VAL A 280 -7.78 1.10 9.54
N ASP A 281 -8.87 1.31 10.28
CA ASP A 281 -8.82 1.60 11.71
C ASP A 281 -8.52 0.36 12.56
N GLN A 282 -7.96 0.60 13.74
CA GLN A 282 -7.77 -0.40 14.79
C GLN A 282 -9.14 -0.81 15.39
N THR A 283 -9.37 -2.11 15.59
CA THR A 283 -10.66 -2.65 16.05
C THR A 283 -10.49 -3.66 17.19
N LEU A 284 -11.43 -3.63 18.14
CA LEU A 284 -11.62 -4.65 19.18
C LEU A 284 -13.11 -4.76 19.48
N SER A 285 -13.67 -5.97 19.42
CA SER A 285 -15.03 -6.29 19.85
C SER A 285 -14.98 -7.47 20.81
N PHE A 286 -15.66 -7.35 21.96
CA PHE A 286 -15.75 -8.40 22.97
C PHE A 286 -17.19 -8.51 23.48
N THR A 287 -17.74 -9.73 23.53
CA THR A 287 -19.09 -9.98 24.03
C THR A 287 -19.10 -11.15 25.00
N VAL A 288 -19.92 -11.03 26.05
CA VAL A 288 -20.27 -12.11 26.97
C VAL A 288 -21.71 -12.51 26.71
N ALA A 289 -21.97 -13.79 26.52
CA ALA A 289 -23.32 -14.34 26.35
C ALA A 289 -23.61 -15.39 27.42
N GLY A 290 -24.86 -15.43 27.89
CA GLY A 290 -25.32 -16.49 28.77
C GLY A 290 -25.51 -17.80 28.02
N VAL A 291 -25.48 -18.91 28.76
CA VAL A 291 -25.75 -20.26 28.26
C VAL A 291 -26.93 -20.84 29.02
N THR A 292 -27.95 -21.26 28.29
CA THR A 292 -29.19 -21.80 28.86
C THR A 292 -29.08 -23.29 29.13
N ALA A 293 -29.94 -23.84 29.98
CA ALA A 293 -30.15 -25.25 30.21
C ALA A 293 -30.45 -25.99 28.89
N ASP A 294 -30.19 -27.29 28.88
CA ASP A 294 -30.40 -28.17 27.72
C ASP A 294 -29.69 -27.74 26.42
N SER A 295 -28.66 -26.87 26.50
CA SER A 295 -27.97 -26.34 25.32
C SER A 295 -26.74 -27.14 24.87
N GLY A 296 -26.45 -28.27 25.53
CA GLY A 296 -25.31 -29.15 25.19
C GLY A 296 -24.41 -29.45 26.38
N SER A 297 -23.16 -29.82 26.10
CA SER A 297 -22.15 -30.13 27.11
C SER A 297 -20.96 -29.18 27.00
N PHE A 298 -20.59 -28.56 28.12
CA PHE A 298 -19.51 -27.58 28.22
C PHE A 298 -18.64 -27.91 29.42
N CYS A 299 -17.32 -27.78 29.27
CA CYS A 299 -16.35 -28.18 30.27
C CYS A 299 -16.61 -29.58 30.88
N GLY A 300 -16.99 -30.55 30.04
CA GLY A 300 -17.29 -31.92 30.47
C GLY A 300 -18.61 -32.10 31.22
N VAL A 301 -19.39 -31.04 31.43
CA VAL A 301 -20.69 -31.07 32.11
C VAL A 301 -21.80 -30.95 31.08
N THR A 302 -22.71 -31.93 31.06
CA THR A 302 -23.92 -31.86 30.23
C THR A 302 -24.95 -30.98 30.93
N ARG A 303 -25.41 -29.94 30.24
CA ARG A 303 -26.48 -29.07 30.71
C ARG A 303 -27.82 -29.76 30.55
N THR A 304 -28.61 -29.74 31.61
CA THR A 304 -29.96 -30.30 31.67
C THR A 304 -30.93 -29.23 32.16
N ALA A 305 -32.24 -29.49 32.12
CA ALA A 305 -33.27 -28.61 32.69
C ALA A 305 -33.05 -28.22 34.17
N GLY A 306 -32.24 -28.98 34.92
CA GLY A 306 -31.86 -28.65 36.31
C GLY A 306 -30.58 -27.85 36.46
N THR A 307 -29.88 -27.53 35.36
CA THR A 307 -28.63 -26.75 35.37
C THR A 307 -28.93 -25.25 35.38
N THR A 308 -28.16 -24.47 36.13
CA THR A 308 -28.36 -23.02 36.27
C THR A 308 -28.12 -22.27 34.96
N ASP A 309 -29.12 -21.53 34.48
CA ASP A 309 -29.00 -20.59 33.37
C ASP A 309 -28.14 -19.38 33.77
N SER A 310 -27.26 -18.95 32.86
CA SER A 310 -26.59 -17.65 32.99
C SER A 310 -27.13 -16.64 31.99
N THR A 311 -26.82 -15.37 32.22
CA THR A 311 -27.01 -14.29 31.25
C THR A 311 -25.67 -13.64 30.94
N ALA A 312 -25.64 -12.62 30.08
CA ALA A 312 -24.45 -11.81 29.86
C ALA A 312 -23.94 -11.10 31.13
N THR A 313 -24.78 -10.93 32.16
CA THR A 313 -24.49 -10.10 33.33
C THR A 313 -24.70 -10.80 34.67
N SER A 314 -25.15 -12.07 34.69
CA SER A 314 -25.49 -12.75 35.95
C SER A 314 -25.40 -14.27 35.87
N ILE A 315 -25.01 -14.88 36.99
CA ILE A 315 -25.17 -16.33 37.25
C ILE A 315 -26.07 -16.48 38.48
N PRO A 316 -27.39 -16.60 38.28
CA PRO A 316 -28.35 -16.72 39.38
C PRO A 316 -28.37 -18.15 39.93
N TRP A 317 -27.49 -18.48 40.87
CA TRP A 317 -27.46 -19.80 41.54
C TRP A 317 -28.77 -20.20 42.23
N GLY A 318 -29.66 -19.24 42.50
CA GLY A 318 -30.93 -19.48 43.16
C GLY A 318 -30.75 -19.94 44.61
N THR A 319 -31.66 -20.76 45.11
CA THR A 319 -31.55 -21.38 46.43
C THR A 319 -30.76 -22.68 46.33
N ILE A 320 -29.57 -22.71 46.93
CA ILE A 320 -28.73 -23.92 47.02
C ILE A 320 -29.23 -24.76 48.20
N ALA A 321 -30.14 -25.71 47.94
CA ALA A 321 -30.78 -26.51 48.98
C ALA A 321 -30.00 -27.78 49.37
N ALA A 322 -29.10 -28.26 48.49
CA ALA A 322 -28.32 -29.46 48.69
C ALA A 322 -26.87 -29.09 49.01
N ALA A 323 -26.42 -29.44 50.21
CA ALA A 323 -25.01 -29.35 50.58
C ALA A 323 -24.17 -30.39 49.82
N ASN A 324 -22.87 -30.11 49.70
CA ASN A 324 -21.88 -30.99 49.08
C ASN A 324 -22.32 -31.49 47.69
N THR A 325 -22.90 -30.61 46.88
CA THR A 325 -23.39 -30.90 45.54
C THR A 325 -22.92 -29.80 44.60
N PHE A 326 -22.40 -30.19 43.44
CA PHE A 326 -22.00 -29.21 42.43
C PHE A 326 -23.19 -28.62 41.68
N LEU A 327 -23.23 -27.30 41.62
CA LEU A 327 -24.01 -26.56 40.64
C LEU A 327 -23.06 -25.97 39.61
N ASN A 328 -23.45 -25.97 38.33
CA ASN A 328 -22.65 -25.46 37.23
C ASN A 328 -23.44 -24.44 36.39
N ALA A 329 -22.75 -23.46 35.84
CA ALA A 329 -23.29 -22.46 34.92
C ALA A 329 -22.18 -22.03 33.94
N ASP A 330 -22.53 -21.64 32.72
CA ASP A 330 -21.53 -21.34 31.69
C ASP A 330 -21.80 -19.98 31.06
N GLN A 331 -20.76 -19.24 30.69
CA GLN A 331 -20.85 -18.08 29.81
C GLN A 331 -19.97 -18.31 28.58
N SER A 332 -20.39 -17.75 27.44
CA SER A 332 -19.59 -17.73 26.21
C SER A 332 -18.93 -16.36 26.04
N LEU A 333 -17.61 -16.36 25.86
CA LEU A 333 -16.84 -15.17 25.52
C LEU A 333 -16.56 -15.19 24.02
N THR A 334 -16.86 -14.10 23.31
CA THR A 334 -16.54 -13.93 21.88
C THR A 334 -15.68 -12.70 21.66
N ILE A 335 -14.64 -12.80 20.84
CA ILE A 335 -13.73 -11.69 20.53
C ILE A 335 -13.32 -11.62 19.06
N SER A 336 -13.21 -10.39 18.56
CA SER A 336 -12.69 -10.04 17.23
C SER A 336 -11.74 -8.85 17.33
N THR A 337 -10.63 -8.90 16.60
CA THR A 337 -9.65 -7.79 16.51
C THR A 337 -8.81 -7.91 15.24
N ASN A 338 -8.42 -6.78 14.65
CA ASN A 338 -7.43 -6.73 13.57
C ASN A 338 -5.99 -6.45 14.05
N ALA A 339 -5.74 -6.56 15.35
CA ALA A 339 -4.44 -6.30 15.94
C ALA A 339 -3.40 -7.36 15.54
N GLY A 340 -2.23 -6.91 15.10
CA GLY A 340 -1.18 -7.76 14.55
C GLY A 340 -0.61 -8.76 15.54
N ASN A 341 -0.56 -8.40 16.83
CA ASN A 341 -0.10 -9.25 17.93
C ASN A 341 -1.28 -9.88 18.71
N GLY A 342 -2.51 -9.80 18.18
CA GLY A 342 -3.71 -10.44 18.70
C GLY A 342 -4.32 -9.80 19.94
N TYR A 343 -4.65 -10.60 20.96
CA TYR A 343 -5.40 -10.13 22.13
C TYR A 343 -5.16 -10.97 23.40
N SER A 344 -5.57 -10.41 24.54
CA SER A 344 -5.74 -11.13 25.82
C SER A 344 -7.03 -10.69 26.52
N VAL A 345 -7.79 -11.66 27.02
CA VAL A 345 -8.92 -11.46 27.93
C VAL A 345 -8.52 -11.99 29.30
N LYS A 346 -8.62 -11.14 30.32
CA LYS A 346 -8.36 -11.50 31.72
C LYS A 346 -9.63 -11.53 32.55
N ILE A 347 -9.67 -12.37 33.58
CA ILE A 347 -10.74 -12.49 34.56
C ILE A 347 -10.26 -12.09 35.96
N GLU A 348 -11.14 -11.47 36.73
CA GLU A 348 -10.99 -11.21 38.17
C GLU A 348 -12.37 -11.16 38.82
N GLU A 349 -12.42 -11.29 40.14
CA GLU A 349 -13.58 -10.96 40.96
C GLU A 349 -13.24 -9.83 41.93
N ASN A 350 -14.27 -9.18 42.48
CA ASN A 350 -14.03 -8.11 43.44
C ASN A 350 -13.63 -8.62 44.83
N ASP A 351 -14.10 -9.81 45.19
CA ASP A 351 -14.01 -10.47 46.50
C ASP A 351 -14.63 -11.88 46.39
N GLN A 352 -14.43 -12.76 47.37
CA GLN A 352 -15.24 -13.98 47.48
C GLN A 352 -16.73 -13.64 47.64
N MET A 353 -17.61 -14.63 47.49
CA MET A 353 -19.04 -14.38 47.66
C MET A 353 -19.38 -14.16 49.15
N GLY A 354 -19.53 -12.91 49.56
CA GLY A 354 -19.88 -12.52 50.92
C GLY A 354 -21.39 -12.51 51.18
N MET A 355 -21.82 -12.98 52.36
CA MET A 355 -23.22 -12.90 52.78
C MET A 355 -23.67 -11.45 52.86
N ASN A 356 -24.76 -11.10 52.17
CA ASN A 356 -25.29 -9.75 52.05
C ASN A 356 -24.24 -8.72 51.59
N GLY A 357 -23.20 -9.18 50.88
CA GLY A 357 -22.13 -8.33 50.35
C GLY A 357 -21.15 -7.81 51.39
N ILE A 358 -20.97 -8.52 52.51
CA ILE A 358 -19.84 -8.27 53.40
C ILE A 358 -18.50 -8.49 52.65
N THR A 359 -17.44 -7.88 53.18
CA THR A 359 -16.07 -8.14 52.71
C THR A 359 -15.54 -9.44 53.29
N CYS A 360 -14.96 -10.29 52.43
CA CYS A 360 -14.31 -11.53 52.79
C CYS A 360 -12.80 -11.28 52.91
N THR A 361 -12.33 -10.88 54.09
CA THR A 361 -10.95 -10.39 54.23
C THR A 361 -9.89 -11.47 54.01
N GLY A 362 -9.13 -11.31 52.92
CA GLY A 362 -8.03 -12.17 52.51
C GLY A 362 -8.48 -13.42 51.75
N SER A 363 -7.55 -13.98 50.95
CA SER A 363 -7.80 -15.08 50.01
C SER A 363 -8.22 -16.43 50.63
N THR A 364 -8.36 -16.52 51.95
CA THR A 364 -8.79 -17.72 52.65
C THR A 364 -10.12 -17.53 53.40
N ALA A 365 -10.74 -16.35 53.30
CA ALA A 365 -12.02 -16.07 53.94
C ALA A 365 -13.09 -17.06 53.46
N GLY A 366 -13.90 -17.52 54.40
CA GLY A 366 -14.84 -18.60 54.12
C GLY A 366 -16.00 -18.62 55.08
N GLU A 367 -16.47 -19.82 55.36
CA GLU A 367 -17.72 -20.03 56.08
C GLU A 367 -17.72 -19.37 57.47
N ALA A 368 -16.57 -19.40 58.18
CA ALA A 368 -16.40 -18.77 59.48
C ALA A 368 -16.57 -17.24 59.45
N ASP A 369 -16.40 -16.63 58.28
CA ASP A 369 -16.49 -15.20 58.03
C ASP A 369 -17.81 -14.81 57.34
N ASN A 370 -18.76 -15.75 57.20
CA ASN A 370 -19.98 -15.63 56.39
C ASN A 370 -19.69 -15.39 54.90
N CYS A 371 -18.68 -16.08 54.37
CA CYS A 371 -18.33 -16.11 52.96
C CYS A 371 -18.49 -17.52 52.38
N ILE A 372 -18.75 -17.61 51.08
CA ILE A 372 -18.47 -18.84 50.32
C ILE A 372 -17.05 -18.68 49.79
N LYS A 373 -16.13 -19.48 50.31
CA LYS A 373 -14.72 -19.45 49.93
C LYS A 373 -14.51 -19.81 48.46
N ASP A 374 -13.34 -19.46 47.95
CA ASP A 374 -12.83 -20.01 46.71
C ASP A 374 -12.55 -21.50 46.79
N THR A 375 -12.62 -22.18 45.63
CA THR A 375 -12.23 -23.58 45.53
C THR A 375 -10.72 -23.74 45.69
N THR A 376 -10.31 -24.70 46.52
CA THR A 376 -8.93 -25.18 46.59
C THR A 376 -8.74 -26.50 45.82
N CYS A 377 -9.80 -26.96 45.12
CA CYS A 377 -9.86 -28.20 44.37
C CYS A 377 -9.57 -29.43 45.25
N ASP A 378 -9.44 -30.62 44.65
CA ASP A 378 -9.38 -31.85 45.43
C ASP A 378 -8.06 -32.08 46.17
N SER A 379 -6.97 -31.53 45.65
CA SER A 379 -5.65 -31.56 46.30
C SER A 379 -5.43 -30.43 47.31
N GLY A 380 -6.38 -29.49 47.43
CA GLY A 380 -6.24 -28.31 48.29
C GLY A 380 -5.17 -27.31 47.81
N SER A 381 -4.77 -27.38 46.54
CA SER A 381 -3.62 -26.64 45.99
C SER A 381 -3.92 -25.81 44.75
N CYS A 382 -5.15 -25.81 44.26
CA CYS A 382 -5.48 -24.89 43.17
C CYS A 382 -5.65 -23.47 43.72
N SER A 383 -5.36 -22.50 42.86
CA SER A 383 -5.39 -21.08 43.15
C SER A 383 -5.79 -20.33 41.88
N GLU A 384 -5.65 -19.02 41.87
CA GLU A 384 -5.89 -18.17 40.71
C GLU A 384 -4.90 -18.50 39.58
N SER A 385 -3.65 -18.79 39.92
CA SER A 385 -2.60 -19.11 38.95
C SER A 385 -2.50 -20.61 38.64
N THR A 386 -2.90 -21.48 39.57
CA THR A 386 -2.71 -22.94 39.48
C THR A 386 -4.04 -23.68 39.37
N SER A 387 -4.23 -24.48 38.32
CA SER A 387 -5.43 -25.32 38.18
C SER A 387 -5.29 -26.68 38.87
N GLY A 388 -6.40 -27.22 39.37
CA GLY A 388 -6.48 -28.55 39.97
C GLY A 388 -7.76 -29.28 39.60
N ASP A 389 -7.78 -30.61 39.75
CA ASP A 389 -8.99 -31.41 39.54
C ASP A 389 -10.00 -31.16 40.67
N TRP A 390 -11.26 -30.91 40.33
CA TRP A 390 -12.31 -30.63 41.32
C TRP A 390 -13.53 -31.52 41.10
N ASN A 391 -13.40 -32.78 41.51
CA ASN A 391 -14.42 -33.82 41.38
C ASN A 391 -15.12 -34.16 42.70
N THR A 392 -14.57 -33.70 43.82
CA THR A 392 -15.10 -34.01 45.16
C THR A 392 -15.95 -32.85 45.66
N SER A 393 -17.27 -33.01 45.66
CA SER A 393 -18.21 -31.95 46.03
C SER A 393 -18.20 -31.57 47.51
N THR A 394 -17.53 -32.33 48.39
CA THR A 394 -17.28 -31.93 49.78
C THR A 394 -16.14 -30.92 49.90
N ASN A 395 -15.32 -30.74 48.86
CA ASN A 395 -14.35 -29.65 48.77
C ASN A 395 -15.09 -28.41 48.27
N ASN A 396 -15.85 -27.81 49.19
CA ASN A 396 -16.75 -26.70 48.89
C ASN A 396 -16.02 -25.43 48.46
N GLY A 397 -16.70 -24.58 47.68
CA GLY A 397 -16.21 -23.28 47.25
C GLY A 397 -16.81 -22.83 45.93
N PHE A 398 -16.26 -21.77 45.36
CA PHE A 398 -16.58 -21.21 44.04
C PHE A 398 -15.34 -21.19 43.14
N GLY A 399 -15.51 -21.45 41.85
CA GLY A 399 -14.41 -21.42 40.89
C GLY A 399 -14.87 -21.60 39.46
N TYR A 400 -13.91 -21.69 38.53
CA TYR A 400 -14.21 -21.81 37.11
C TYR A 400 -13.25 -22.74 36.38
N SER A 401 -13.72 -23.21 35.23
CA SER A 401 -12.97 -23.93 34.21
C SER A 401 -13.19 -23.29 32.84
N LEU A 402 -12.47 -23.78 31.83
CA LEU A 402 -12.53 -23.26 30.47
C LEU A 402 -12.68 -24.38 29.45
N ALA A 403 -13.37 -24.09 28.35
CA ALA A 403 -13.42 -24.94 27.17
C ALA A 403 -13.31 -24.12 25.89
N ASN A 404 -12.52 -24.59 24.94
CA ASN A 404 -12.51 -24.02 23.60
C ASN A 404 -13.81 -24.38 22.86
N VAL A 405 -14.38 -23.42 22.14
CA VAL A 405 -15.40 -23.73 21.11
C VAL A 405 -14.71 -24.23 19.85
N ALA A 406 -13.66 -23.54 19.45
CA ALA A 406 -12.77 -23.91 18.36
C ALA A 406 -11.37 -23.33 18.60
N GLY A 407 -10.34 -24.01 18.09
CA GLY A 407 -8.95 -23.59 18.29
C GLY A 407 -8.45 -23.86 19.71
N THR A 408 -7.50 -23.03 20.15
CA THR A 408 -6.72 -23.25 21.39
C THR A 408 -6.56 -21.95 22.18
N ASP A 409 -7.55 -21.06 22.11
CA ASP A 409 -7.45 -19.71 22.66
C ASP A 409 -7.65 -19.70 24.19
N ALA A 410 -8.32 -20.70 24.77
CA ALA A 410 -8.44 -20.86 26.23
C ALA A 410 -7.06 -21.03 26.90
N SER A 411 -6.86 -20.36 28.03
CA SER A 411 -5.57 -20.38 28.74
C SER A 411 -5.27 -21.68 29.49
N PHE A 412 -6.31 -22.45 29.82
CA PHE A 412 -6.26 -23.81 30.33
C PHE A 412 -7.54 -24.52 29.91
N LEU A 413 -7.66 -25.83 30.16
CA LEU A 413 -8.84 -26.60 29.77
C LEU A 413 -9.35 -27.47 30.90
N PHE A 414 -10.67 -27.67 30.92
CA PHE A 414 -11.35 -28.53 31.89
C PHE A 414 -10.81 -29.97 31.91
N ASP A 415 -10.29 -30.46 30.79
CA ASP A 415 -9.80 -31.83 30.60
C ASP A 415 -8.26 -31.93 30.55
N GLU A 416 -7.55 -30.85 30.89
CA GLU A 416 -6.10 -30.87 30.90
C GLU A 416 -5.56 -31.89 31.91
N SER A 417 -4.41 -32.50 31.59
CA SER A 417 -3.81 -33.54 32.43
C SER A 417 -4.76 -34.71 32.76
N ALA A 418 -5.71 -35.03 31.87
CA ALA A 418 -6.71 -36.09 32.03
C ALA A 418 -7.65 -35.90 33.24
N ARG A 419 -7.81 -34.67 33.72
CA ARG A 419 -8.77 -34.30 34.77
C ARG A 419 -10.18 -34.31 34.20
N ALA A 420 -11.19 -34.52 35.05
CA ALA A 420 -12.59 -34.45 34.60
C ALA A 420 -13.16 -33.02 34.69
N PHE A 421 -12.63 -32.22 35.64
CA PHE A 421 -12.91 -30.80 35.72
C PHE A 421 -11.73 -30.08 36.38
N SER A 422 -10.77 -29.67 35.56
CA SER A 422 -9.67 -28.79 35.97
C SER A 422 -10.21 -27.39 36.25
N ALA A 423 -10.08 -26.91 37.48
CA ALA A 423 -10.62 -25.64 37.92
C ALA A 423 -9.53 -24.74 38.52
N LYS A 424 -9.80 -23.43 38.50
CA LYS A 424 -9.06 -22.39 39.22
C LYS A 424 -10.04 -21.56 40.05
N GLN A 425 -9.55 -20.93 41.12
CA GLN A 425 -10.29 -19.80 41.70
C GLN A 425 -10.17 -18.58 40.79
N ILE A 426 -11.10 -17.63 40.91
CA ILE A 426 -11.02 -16.37 40.18
C ILE A 426 -10.10 -15.43 40.98
N SER A 427 -9.24 -14.66 40.30
CA SER A 427 -8.34 -13.72 40.99
C SER A 427 -9.11 -12.73 41.85
N ASP A 428 -8.81 -12.71 43.13
CA ASP A 428 -9.46 -11.88 44.14
C ASP A 428 -8.82 -10.48 44.22
N GLN A 429 -9.60 -9.44 43.92
CA GLN A 429 -9.16 -8.06 44.02
C GLN A 429 -8.99 -7.59 45.49
N GLU A 430 -9.79 -8.10 46.44
CA GLU A 430 -9.68 -7.78 47.87
C GLU A 430 -8.30 -8.20 48.38
N ALA A 431 -7.92 -9.45 48.09
CA ALA A 431 -6.63 -10.02 48.42
C ALA A 431 -5.46 -9.54 47.51
N SER A 432 -5.71 -8.60 46.57
CA SER A 432 -4.71 -8.07 45.63
C SER A 432 -4.04 -9.13 44.73
N GLU A 433 -4.79 -10.16 44.35
CA GLU A 433 -4.31 -11.19 43.42
C GLU A 433 -4.18 -10.66 41.99
N VAL A 434 -3.26 -11.25 41.22
CA VAL A 434 -3.02 -10.84 39.84
C VAL A 434 -4.07 -11.43 38.91
N LYS A 435 -4.79 -10.59 38.16
CA LYS A 435 -5.77 -11.02 37.14
C LYS A 435 -5.16 -12.02 36.16
N GLN A 436 -5.88 -13.12 35.92
CA GLN A 436 -5.39 -14.22 35.09
C GLN A 436 -6.02 -14.19 33.70
N SER A 437 -5.25 -14.61 32.69
CA SER A 437 -5.77 -14.74 31.32
C SER A 437 -6.74 -15.90 31.25
N VAL A 438 -7.88 -15.72 30.59
CA VAL A 438 -8.83 -16.80 30.25
C VAL A 438 -8.83 -17.13 28.77
N MET A 439 -8.46 -16.15 27.93
CA MET A 439 -8.45 -16.34 26.49
C MET A 439 -7.40 -15.43 25.83
N ALA A 440 -6.58 -15.95 24.92
CA ALA A 440 -5.59 -15.17 24.19
C ALA A 440 -5.28 -15.74 22.81
N ASN A 441 -4.83 -14.89 21.90
CA ASN A 441 -4.30 -15.28 20.59
C ASN A 441 -3.19 -14.31 20.16
N GLY A 442 -2.22 -14.80 19.38
CA GLY A 442 -1.05 -14.02 18.93
C GLY A 442 -1.22 -13.31 17.58
N GLY A 443 -2.40 -13.35 16.97
CA GLY A 443 -2.66 -12.68 15.69
C GLY A 443 -4.10 -12.15 15.58
N PRO A 444 -4.43 -11.52 14.44
CA PRO A 444 -5.77 -11.01 14.21
C PRO A 444 -6.79 -12.16 14.19
N VAL A 445 -7.98 -11.89 14.75
CA VAL A 445 -9.02 -12.91 14.90
C VAL A 445 -10.40 -12.36 14.56
N SER A 446 -11.28 -13.26 14.13
CA SER A 446 -12.69 -12.98 13.91
C SER A 446 -13.53 -14.02 14.65
N ALA A 447 -14.36 -13.54 15.59
CA ALA A 447 -15.34 -14.31 16.35
C ALA A 447 -14.78 -15.57 17.03
N LYS A 448 -13.60 -15.47 17.66
CA LYS A 448 -13.04 -16.56 18.48
C LYS A 448 -13.85 -16.70 19.76
N GLN A 449 -14.09 -17.94 20.18
CA GLN A 449 -14.98 -18.25 21.29
C GLN A 449 -14.40 -19.24 22.30
N VAL A 450 -14.61 -18.95 23.59
CA VAL A 450 -14.29 -19.81 24.75
C VAL A 450 -15.46 -19.79 25.71
N TYR A 451 -15.76 -20.95 26.30
CA TYR A 451 -16.68 -21.04 27.42
C TYR A 451 -15.93 -20.87 28.74
N VAL A 452 -16.49 -20.07 29.64
CA VAL A 452 -16.12 -20.00 31.06
C VAL A 452 -17.19 -20.75 31.84
N CYS A 453 -16.80 -21.85 32.46
CA CYS A 453 -17.69 -22.77 33.14
C CYS A 453 -17.51 -22.63 34.64
N TYR A 454 -18.47 -22.01 35.30
CA TYR A 454 -18.49 -21.76 36.74
C TYR A 454 -19.03 -22.98 37.49
N ARG A 455 -18.47 -23.24 38.66
CA ARG A 455 -18.89 -24.31 39.56
C ARG A 455 -18.92 -23.81 40.99
N ILE A 456 -19.95 -24.19 41.73
CA ILE A 456 -20.12 -23.89 43.15
C ILE A 456 -20.56 -25.13 43.93
N SER A 457 -20.09 -25.26 45.18
CA SER A 457 -20.64 -26.18 46.18
C SER A 457 -20.52 -25.56 47.57
N ILE A 458 -21.50 -25.81 48.45
CA ILE A 458 -21.52 -25.33 49.83
C ILE A 458 -21.58 -26.48 50.83
N SER A 459 -21.03 -26.27 52.03
CA SER A 459 -21.08 -27.26 53.10
C SER A 459 -22.47 -27.36 53.73
N GLY A 460 -22.69 -28.37 54.57
CA GLY A 460 -23.93 -28.47 55.37
C GLY A 460 -23.99 -27.52 56.57
N ILE A 461 -22.89 -26.81 56.85
CA ILE A 461 -22.81 -25.83 57.95
C ILE A 461 -22.83 -24.38 57.44
N GLN A 462 -22.73 -24.17 56.12
CA GLN A 462 -22.77 -22.84 55.50
C GLN A 462 -23.98 -22.04 56.00
N PRO A 463 -23.78 -20.87 56.64
CA PRO A 463 -24.88 -20.08 57.15
C PRO A 463 -25.87 -19.70 56.04
N ALA A 464 -27.18 -19.78 56.33
CA ALA A 464 -28.20 -19.40 55.38
C ALA A 464 -28.15 -17.87 55.11
N GLY A 465 -28.13 -17.48 53.84
CA GLY A 465 -28.07 -16.07 53.46
C GLY A 465 -27.97 -15.86 51.95
N TYR A 466 -28.00 -14.61 51.53
CA TYR A 466 -27.80 -14.23 50.14
C TYR A 466 -26.33 -13.90 49.91
N TYR A 467 -25.63 -14.69 49.10
CA TYR A 467 -24.21 -14.53 48.83
C TYR A 467 -24.00 -14.04 47.40
N PHE A 468 -23.09 -13.08 47.19
CA PHE A 468 -22.78 -12.60 45.84
C PHE A 468 -21.38 -11.98 45.77
N ASN A 469 -20.83 -11.98 44.56
CA ASN A 469 -19.69 -11.17 44.16
C ASN A 469 -19.90 -10.63 42.73
N LYS A 470 -18.86 -10.05 42.14
CA LYS A 470 -18.82 -9.46 40.80
C LYS A 470 -17.59 -9.94 40.06
N VAL A 471 -17.81 -10.78 39.05
CA VAL A 471 -16.76 -11.20 38.11
C VAL A 471 -16.64 -10.18 36.97
N LYS A 472 -15.40 -9.84 36.61
CA LYS A 472 -15.06 -8.84 35.59
C LYS A 472 -14.12 -9.43 34.54
N TYR A 473 -14.36 -9.05 33.28
CA TYR A 473 -13.47 -9.36 32.16
C TYR A 473 -12.79 -8.10 31.65
N THR A 474 -11.50 -8.18 31.33
CA THR A 474 -10.75 -7.12 30.65
C THR A 474 -10.19 -7.65 29.34
N ALA A 475 -10.74 -7.19 28.21
CA ALA A 475 -10.24 -7.53 26.88
C ALA A 475 -9.28 -6.44 26.37
N THR A 476 -8.11 -6.85 25.89
CA THR A 476 -7.06 -5.96 25.38
C THR A 476 -6.59 -6.46 24.02
N ALA A 477 -6.63 -5.59 23.00
CA ALA A 477 -5.99 -5.82 21.71
C ALA A 477 -4.51 -5.40 21.74
N LEU A 478 -3.66 -6.10 20.99
CA LEU A 478 -2.21 -5.90 20.96
C LEU A 478 -1.77 -5.51 19.53
N PHE A 479 -1.66 -4.22 19.23
CA PHE A 479 -1.33 -3.70 17.89
C PHE A 479 0.17 -3.68 17.60
#